data_AF-F5LJN7-F1
#
_entry.id   AF-F5LJN7-F1
#
_cell.length_a   1.000
_cell.length_b   1.000
_cell.length_c   1.000
_cell.angle_alpha   90.00
_cell.angle_beta   90.00
_cell.angle_gamma   90.00
#
_symmetry.space_group_name_H-M   'P 1'
#
loop_
_entity.id
_entity.type
_entity.pdbx_description
1 polymer ?
#
loop_
_entity_poly.entity_id
_entity_poly.type
_entity_poly.pdbx_seq_one_letter_code
_entity_poly.pdbx_strand_id
1 'polypeptide(L)'
;STGGQSTVSHGVNFIDIAASCGYMQSIHVHSLEELQAFLQEWKVNRGLTFVLLKISKSSKDQLARPHMKPHEVKERLQRFIHNAPLKDKEVGGS
;
A
#
# COMPACT_ATOMS: atom_id res chain seq x y z
N SER A 1 -4.14 8.98 0.59
CA SER A 1 -5.33 9.81 0.36
C SER A 1 -4.86 11.10 -0.29
N THR A 2 -5.33 11.43 -1.48
CA THR A 2 -5.09 12.70 -2.18
C THR A 2 -5.94 13.84 -1.61
N GLY A 3 -6.50 13.68 -0.41
CA GLY A 3 -7.48 14.62 0.16
C GLY A 3 -8.82 14.62 -0.60
N GLY A 4 -9.16 13.53 -1.29
CA GLY A 4 -10.36 13.47 -2.14
C GLY A 4 -10.15 14.02 -3.55
N GLN A 5 -8.96 14.52 -3.88
CA GLN A 5 -8.65 14.98 -5.23
C GLN A 5 -8.59 13.81 -6.22
N SER A 6 -9.21 14.00 -7.38
CA SER A 6 -9.19 13.01 -8.46
C SER A 6 -7.76 12.83 -8.99
N THR A 7 -7.43 11.60 -9.36
CA THR A 7 -6.16 11.25 -9.99
C THR A 7 -6.33 11.03 -11.50
N VAL A 8 -5.27 11.31 -12.26
CA VAL A 8 -5.19 11.00 -13.71
C VAL A 8 -4.96 9.52 -14.00
N SER A 9 -4.90 8.67 -12.97
CA SER A 9 -4.59 7.23 -13.08
C SER A 9 -5.56 6.45 -13.97
N HIS A 10 -6.76 6.96 -14.24
CA HIS A 10 -7.71 6.32 -15.16
C HIS A 10 -7.21 6.34 -16.62
N GLY A 11 -6.41 7.34 -17.00
CA GLY A 11 -5.84 7.47 -18.35
C GLY A 11 -4.41 6.97 -18.49
N VAL A 12 -3.83 6.39 -17.43
CA VAL A 12 -2.44 5.92 -17.44
C VAL A 12 -2.39 4.44 -17.80
N ASN A 13 -1.62 4.09 -18.84
CA ASN A 13 -1.30 2.70 -19.14
C ASN A 13 -0.11 2.23 -18.28
N PHE A 14 -0.40 1.74 -17.08
CA PHE A 14 0.64 1.26 -16.16
C PHE A 14 1.39 0.02 -16.67
N ILE A 15 0.77 -0.78 -17.54
CA ILE A 15 1.39 -1.99 -18.07
C ILE A 15 2.55 -1.63 -18.99
N ASP A 16 2.31 -0.75 -19.96
CA ASP A 16 3.35 -0.31 -20.90
C ASP A 16 4.47 0.45 -20.19
N ILE A 17 4.13 1.26 -19.18
CA ILE A 17 5.13 1.96 -18.37
C ILE A 17 6.02 0.94 -17.64
N ALA A 18 5.43 -0.05 -16.98
CA ALA A 18 6.20 -1.07 -16.27
C ALA A 18 7.11 -1.87 -17.24
N ALA A 19 6.59 -2.30 -18.39
CA ALA A 19 7.38 -2.97 -19.41
C ALA A 19 8.56 -2.11 -19.87
N SER A 20 8.32 -0.82 -20.13
CA SER A 20 9.35 0.15 -20.54
C SER A 20 10.40 0.42 -19.45
N CYS A 21 10.04 0.23 -18.17
CA CYS A 21 10.95 0.34 -17.04
C CYS A 21 11.75 -0.95 -16.77
N GLY A 22 11.66 -1.97 -17.63
CA GLY A 22 12.46 -3.19 -17.52
C GLY A 22 11.84 -4.26 -16.62
N TYR A 23 10.57 -4.16 -16.25
CA TYR A 23 9.85 -5.30 -15.69
C TYR A 23 9.73 -6.38 -16.75
N MET A 24 10.22 -7.58 -16.44
CA MET A 24 10.20 -8.72 -17.36
C MET A 24 8.77 -9.17 -17.67
N GLN A 25 7.86 -8.95 -16.73
CA GLN A 25 6.46 -9.24 -16.86
C GLN A 25 5.63 -8.10 -16.29
N SER A 26 4.66 -7.63 -17.05
CA SER A 26 3.72 -6.58 -16.65
C SER A 26 2.31 -7.02 -17.02
N ILE A 27 1.45 -7.26 -16.04
CA ILE A 27 0.11 -7.81 -16.27
C ILE A 27 -0.97 -7.01 -15.54
N HIS A 28 -2.16 -6.99 -16.13
CA HIS A 28 -3.37 -6.44 -15.53
C HIS A 28 -4.34 -7.58 -15.25
N VAL A 29 -4.62 -7.82 -13.97
CA VAL A 29 -5.60 -8.82 -13.51
C VAL A 29 -6.89 -8.12 -13.08
N HIS A 30 -8.01 -8.79 -13.30
CA HIS A 30 -9.34 -8.22 -13.13
C HIS A 30 -10.13 -8.86 -11.99
N SER A 31 -9.57 -9.90 -11.36
CA SER A 31 -10.21 -10.65 -10.28
C SER A 31 -9.20 -11.17 -9.27
N LEU A 32 -9.70 -11.57 -8.09
CA LEU A 32 -8.87 -12.20 -7.07
C LEU A 32 -8.44 -13.60 -7.48
N GLU A 33 -9.27 -14.29 -8.27
CA GLU A 33 -9.00 -15.62 -8.81
C GLU A 33 -7.84 -15.56 -9.82
N GLU A 34 -7.84 -14.58 -10.73
CA GLU A 34 -6.74 -14.33 -11.65
C GLU A 34 -5.45 -13.99 -10.90
N LEU A 35 -5.53 -13.12 -9.89
CA LEU A 35 -4.39 -12.78 -9.05
C LEU A 35 -3.84 -14.02 -8.33
N GLN A 36 -4.72 -14.85 -7.75
CA GLN A 36 -4.33 -16.07 -7.06
C GLN A 36 -3.64 -17.05 -8.00
N ALA A 37 -4.24 -17.32 -9.16
CA ALA A 37 -3.67 -18.22 -10.16
C ALA A 37 -2.28 -17.72 -10.61
N PHE A 38 -2.17 -16.43 -10.91
CA PHE A 38 -0.91 -15.81 -11.28
C PHE A 38 0.16 -15.94 -10.18
N LEU A 39 -0.20 -15.68 -8.92
CA LEU A 39 0.72 -15.79 -7.80
C LEU A 39 1.21 -17.23 -7.57
N GLN A 40 0.40 -18.25 -7.87
CA GLN A 40 0.85 -19.64 -7.78
C GLN A 40 1.89 -19.97 -8.86
N GLU A 41 1.66 -19.53 -10.09
CA GLU A 41 2.62 -19.69 -11.18
C GLU A 41 3.92 -18.90 -10.91
N TRP A 42 3.79 -17.65 -10.48
CA TRP A 42 4.92 -16.75 -10.22
C TRP A 42 5.85 -17.27 -9.12
N LYS A 43 5.34 -17.99 -8.11
CA LYS A 43 6.18 -18.61 -7.07
C LYS A 43 7.19 -19.62 -7.64
N VAL A 44 6.83 -20.29 -8.72
CA VAL A 44 7.66 -21.31 -9.41
C VAL A 44 8.60 -20.63 -10.38
N ASN A 45 8.07 -19.85 -11.32
CA ASN A 45 8.85 -19.27 -12.41
C ASN A 45 9.74 -18.12 -11.93
N ARG A 46 9.22 -17.29 -11.03
CA ARG A 46 9.83 -16.07 -10.48
C ARG A 46 10.30 -15.08 -11.55
N GLY A 47 10.41 -13.82 -11.17
CA GLY A 47 10.81 -12.76 -12.08
C GLY A 47 10.41 -11.41 -11.56
N LEU A 48 11.10 -10.36 -12.01
CA LEU A 48 10.69 -9.00 -11.73
C LEU A 48 9.38 -8.72 -12.48
N THR A 49 8.28 -8.73 -11.72
CA THR A 49 6.92 -8.66 -12.26
C THR A 49 6.17 -7.47 -11.67
N PHE A 50 5.50 -6.72 -12.54
CA PHE A 50 4.49 -5.74 -12.19
C PHE A 50 3.09 -6.33 -12.38
N VAL A 51 2.24 -6.26 -11.35
CA VAL A 51 0.85 -6.70 -11.41
C VAL A 51 -0.06 -5.55 -11.03
N LEU A 52 -0.97 -5.18 -11.93
CA LEU A 52 -2.04 -4.22 -11.67
C LEU A 52 -3.32 -4.98 -11.32
N LEU A 53 -3.92 -4.65 -10.18
CA LEU A 53 -5.30 -5.03 -9.83
C LEU A 53 -6.03 -3.75 -9.41
N LYS A 54 -7.13 -3.42 -10.10
CA LYS A 54 -7.97 -2.30 -9.71
C LYS A 54 -8.86 -2.68 -8.53
N ILE A 55 -8.90 -1.84 -7.51
CA ILE A 55 -9.79 -2.01 -6.35
C ILE A 55 -10.96 -1.02 -6.43
N SER A 56 -12.03 -1.32 -5.69
CA SER A 56 -13.15 -0.39 -5.55
C SER A 56 -12.71 0.94 -4.92
N LYS A 57 -13.38 2.02 -5.30
CA LYS A 57 -13.19 3.35 -4.67
C LYS A 57 -13.76 3.40 -3.25
N SER A 58 -14.56 2.41 -2.85
CA SER A 58 -15.09 2.31 -1.50
C SER A 58 -13.97 1.94 -0.53
N SER A 59 -13.57 2.90 0.31
CA SER A 59 -12.92 2.56 1.56
C SER A 59 -13.92 1.84 2.46
N LYS A 60 -13.48 0.92 3.32
CA LYS A 60 -14.25 0.58 4.53
C LYS A 60 -14.71 1.89 5.17
N ASP A 61 -15.97 1.95 5.61
CA ASP A 61 -16.58 3.13 6.23
C ASP A 61 -15.59 3.78 7.18
N GLN A 62 -15.10 4.95 6.79
CA GLN A 62 -14.11 5.75 7.50
C GLN A 62 -12.80 4.97 7.77
N LEU A 63 -11.79 5.16 6.91
CA LEU A 63 -10.41 5.13 7.40
C LEU A 63 -10.32 6.21 8.48
N ALA A 64 -10.49 5.80 9.75
CA ALA A 64 -10.51 6.71 10.88
C ALA A 64 -9.22 7.52 10.84
N ARG A 65 -9.33 8.83 11.03
CA ARG A 65 -8.15 9.65 11.29
C ARG A 65 -7.43 9.01 12.48
N PRO A 66 -6.08 8.86 12.43
CA PRO A 66 -5.35 8.36 13.58
C PRO A 66 -5.80 9.12 14.83
N HIS A 67 -6.28 8.40 15.84
CA HIS A 67 -6.65 8.99 17.13
C HIS A 67 -5.45 9.68 17.80
N MET A 68 -4.24 9.27 17.41
CA MET A 68 -2.98 9.84 17.83
C MET A 68 -2.85 11.30 17.38
N LYS A 69 -2.60 12.19 18.34
CA LYS A 69 -2.36 13.61 18.11
C LYS A 69 -1.05 13.81 17.32
N PRO A 70 -0.93 14.89 16.53
CA PRO A 70 0.28 15.15 15.74
C PRO A 70 1.60 15.14 16.55
N HIS A 71 1.58 15.59 17.81
CA HIS A 71 2.78 15.57 18.65
C HIS A 71 3.18 14.16 19.09
N GLU A 72 2.21 13.27 19.33
CA GLU A 72 2.47 11.86 19.67
C GLU A 72 3.08 11.13 18.46
N VAL A 73 2.65 11.48 17.23
CA VAL A 73 3.28 10.99 15.99
C VAL A 73 4.73 11.46 15.88
N LYS A 74 5.00 12.74 16.17
CA LYS A 74 6.37 13.30 16.21
C LYS A 74 7.24 12.54 17.20
N GLU A 75 6.78 12.37 18.43
CA GLU A 75 7.53 11.67 19.47
C GLU A 75 7.81 10.22 19.10
N ARG A 76 6.81 9.52 18.56
CA ARG A 76 6.97 8.15 18.07
C ARG A 76 8.02 8.05 16.96
N LEU A 77 8.00 8.98 16.00
CA LEU A 77 8.98 9.03 14.93
C LEU A 77 10.39 9.31 15.46
N GLN A 78 10.53 10.27 16.39
CA GLN A 78 11.82 10.56 17.02
C GLN A 78 12.36 9.32 17.76
N ARG A 79 11.54 8.62 18.54
CA ARG A 79 11.96 7.40 19.24
C ARG A 79 12.43 6.31 18.27
N PHE A 80 11.69 6.11 17.17
CA PHE A 80 12.05 5.16 16.11
C PHE A 80 13.41 5.49 15.48
N ILE A 81 13.64 6.74 15.10
CA ILE A 81 14.91 7.17 14.49
C ILE A 81 16.10 6.99 15.45
N HIS A 82 15.90 7.24 16.74
CA HIS A 82 16.96 7.16 17.74
C HIS A 82 17.10 5.77 18.38
N ASN A 83 16.35 4.76 17.90
CA ASN A 83 16.33 3.40 18.45
C ASN A 83 16.12 3.36 19.98
N ALA A 84 15.38 4.33 20.52
CA ALA A 84 15.16 4.45 21.94
C ALA A 84 14.16 3.36 22.41
N PRO A 85 14.47 2.59 23.48
CA PRO A 85 13.58 1.54 23.96
C PRO A 85 12.23 2.12 24.42
N LEU A 86 11.16 1.36 24.18
CA LEU A 86 9.82 1.69 24.66
C LEU A 86 9.84 1.74 26.19
N LYS A 87 9.50 2.89 26.78
CA LYS A 87 9.10 2.92 28.18
C LYS A 87 7.66 2.42 28.24
N ASP A 88 7.47 1.28 28.88
CA ASP A 88 6.13 0.83 29.26
C ASP A 88 5.52 1.83 30.25
N LYS A 89 4.19 2.00 30.14
CA LYS A 89 3.24 2.85 30.90
C LYS A 89 2.86 4.15 30.17
N GLU A 90 1.59 4.50 29.99
CA GLU A 90 0.43 4.30 30.87
C GLU A 90 -0.84 3.95 30.07
N VAL A 91 -1.36 2.73 30.24
CA VAL A 91 -2.81 2.50 30.09
C VAL A 91 -3.41 2.90 31.43
N GLY A 92 -3.95 4.11 31.50
CA GLY A 92 -4.59 4.65 32.70
C GLY A 92 -5.51 5.84 32.40
N GLY A 93 -6.80 5.54 32.20
CA GLY A 93 -7.99 6.39 32.42
C GLY A 93 -8.24 7.52 31.41
N SER A 94 -9.47 7.84 31.01
CA SER A 94 -10.81 7.45 31.50
C SER A 94 -11.74 6.96 30.40
#